data_AF-A0A5J4TS97-F1
#
_entry.id   AF-A0A5J4TS97-F1
#
_cell.length_a   1.000
_cell.length_b   1.000
_cell.length_c   1.000
_cell.angle_alpha   90.00
_cell.angle_beta   90.00
_cell.angle_gamma   90.00
#
_symmetry.space_group_name_H-M   'P 1'
#
loop_
_entity.id
_entity.type
_entity.pdbx_description
1 polymer ?
#
loop_
_entity_poly.entity_id
_entity_poly.type
_entity_poly.pdbx_seq_one_letter_code
_entity_poly.pdbx_strand_id
1 'polypeptide(L)'
;MASGRIIRPASIQDDQLWNLLTMLLEFDPNRRISAEQALQHPYFTSPQAQAEISPLSRQIAQNALAMLQQGQQKISQYDMEVTFTVPTQEIMTFLNMNPEAEQQKILSTRQNQQYQQIPITQQPLP
;
A
#
# COMPACT_ATOMS: atom_id res chain seq x y z
N MET A 1 -28.22 -30.26 14.23
CA MET A 1 -26.83 -29.79 14.00
C MET A 1 -26.95 -28.46 13.29
N ALA A 2 -26.53 -27.35 13.91
CA ALA A 2 -26.54 -26.07 13.21
C ALA A 2 -25.57 -26.16 12.04
N SER A 3 -26.08 -26.12 10.82
CA SER A 3 -25.24 -26.02 9.63
C SER A 3 -24.33 -24.82 9.81
N GLY A 4 -23.01 -25.00 9.90
CA GLY A 4 -21.99 -23.94 9.96
C GLY A 4 -21.90 -23.14 8.66
N ARG A 5 -23.05 -22.85 8.04
CA ARG A 5 -23.17 -22.15 6.77
C ARG A 5 -23.40 -20.68 7.08
N ILE A 6 -22.42 -19.86 6.71
CA ILE A 6 -22.55 -18.41 6.80
C ILE A 6 -23.56 -17.98 5.73
N ILE A 7 -24.61 -17.28 6.15
CA ILE A 7 -25.65 -16.76 5.25
C ILE A 7 -25.16 -15.42 4.71
N ARG A 8 -25.22 -15.24 3.39
CA ARG A 8 -24.85 -13.98 2.73
C ARG A 8 -25.77 -12.85 3.20
N PRO A 9 -25.24 -11.79 3.84
CA PRO A 9 -26.02 -10.60 4.13
C PRO A 9 -26.44 -9.88 2.84
N ALA A 10 -27.64 -9.30 2.81
CA ALA A 10 -28.15 -8.57 1.65
C ALA A 10 -27.33 -7.31 1.28
N SER A 11 -26.52 -6.81 2.22
CA SER A 11 -25.61 -5.67 1.97
C SER A 11 -24.40 -6.03 1.10
N ILE A 12 -24.05 -7.32 0.97
CA ILE A 12 -22.91 -7.76 0.16
C ILE A 12 -23.44 -8.15 -1.22
N GLN A 13 -23.33 -7.24 -2.19
CA GLN A 13 -23.78 -7.48 -3.57
C GLN A 13 -22.70 -8.05 -4.48
N ASP A 14 -21.42 -7.84 -4.14
CA ASP A 14 -20.30 -8.36 -4.93
C ASP A 14 -20.10 -9.86 -4.67
N ASP A 15 -20.13 -10.64 -5.74
CA ASP A 15 -20.01 -12.10 -5.70
C ASP A 15 -18.59 -12.57 -5.44
N GLN A 16 -17.57 -11.85 -5.92
CA GLN A 16 -16.17 -12.16 -5.68
C GLN A 16 -15.78 -11.88 -4.23
N LEU A 17 -16.27 -10.77 -3.66
CA LEU A 17 -16.14 -10.45 -2.24
C LEU A 17 -16.76 -11.55 -1.39
N TRP A 18 -18.01 -11.92 -1.72
CA TRP A 18 -18.69 -12.97 -0.98
C TRP A 18 -17.96 -14.31 -1.06
N ASN A 19 -17.48 -14.69 -2.24
CA ASN A 19 -16.74 -15.93 -2.43
C ASN A 19 -15.45 -15.94 -1.59
N LEU A 20 -14.66 -14.87 -1.63
CA LEU A 20 -13.46 -14.72 -0.81
C LEU A 20 -13.77 -14.87 0.68
N LEU A 21 -14.80 -14.19 1.18
CA LEU A 21 -15.21 -14.24 2.58
C LEU A 21 -15.59 -15.67 3.01
N THR A 22 -16.29 -16.43 2.16
CA THR A 22 -16.63 -17.83 2.48
C THR A 22 -15.40 -18.73 2.61
N MET A 23 -14.33 -18.45 1.86
CA MET A 23 -13.08 -19.22 1.92
C MET A 23 -12.21 -18.81 3.12
N LEU A 24 -12.21 -17.53 3.49
CA LEU A 24 -11.49 -17.00 4.65
C LEU A 24 -12.14 -17.40 5.99
N LEU A 25 -13.47 -17.40 6.03
CA LEU A 25 -14.27 -17.70 7.21
C LEU A 25 -14.69 -19.18 7.31
N GLU A 26 -13.96 -20.07 6.62
CA GLU A 26 -14.16 -21.51 6.74
C GLU A 26 -13.89 -21.97 8.19
N PHE A 27 -14.82 -22.77 8.71
CA PHE A 27 -14.81 -23.24 10.10
C PHE A 27 -13.75 -24.31 10.31
N ASP A 28 -13.58 -25.20 9.34
CA ASP A 28 -12.51 -26.20 9.36
C ASP A 28 -11.17 -25.54 8.97
N PRO A 29 -10.20 -25.41 9.90
CA PRO A 29 -8.93 -24.77 9.62
C PRO A 29 -8.15 -25.47 8.49
N ASN A 30 -8.34 -26.77 8.28
CA ASN A 30 -7.66 -27.52 7.22
C ASN A 30 -8.23 -27.21 5.83
N ARG A 31 -9.44 -26.64 5.76
CA ARG A 31 -10.11 -26.24 4.51
C ARG A 31 -10.05 -24.73 4.28
N ARG A 32 -9.62 -23.95 5.28
CA ARG A 32 -9.42 -22.50 5.18
C ARG A 32 -8.25 -22.20 4.25
N ILE A 33 -8.45 -21.25 3.34
CA ILE A 33 -7.39 -20.84 2.41
C ILE A 33 -6.22 -20.18 3.13
N SER A 34 -5.02 -20.37 2.59
CA SER A 34 -3.83 -19.65 3.05
C SER A 34 -3.85 -18.18 2.61
N ALA A 35 -3.01 -17.35 3.22
CA ALA A 35 -2.82 -15.97 2.79
C ALA A 35 -2.32 -15.88 1.32
N GLU A 36 -1.43 -16.77 0.91
CA GLU A 36 -0.93 -16.85 -0.46
C GLU A 36 -2.06 -17.15 -1.45
N GLN A 37 -2.93 -18.12 -1.13
CA GLN A 37 -4.10 -18.44 -1.94
C GLN A 37 -5.11 -17.29 -1.98
N ALA A 38 -5.33 -16.62 -0.85
CA ALA A 38 -6.23 -15.47 -0.76
C ALA A 38 -5.79 -14.31 -1.65
N LEU A 39 -4.48 -14.03 -1.72
CA LEU A 39 -3.94 -12.98 -2.58
C LEU A 39 -4.10 -13.26 -4.08
N GLN A 40 -4.25 -14.52 -4.46
CA GLN A 40 -4.49 -14.92 -5.86
C GLN A 40 -5.98 -14.90 -6.25
N HIS A 41 -6.88 -14.69 -5.28
CA HIS A 41 -8.33 -14.74 -5.50
C HIS A 41 -8.80 -13.68 -6.52
N PRO A 42 -9.80 -13.95 -7.38
CA PRO A 42 -10.24 -12.99 -8.40
C PRO A 42 -10.79 -11.67 -7.84
N TYR A 43 -11.20 -11.64 -6.57
CA TYR A 43 -11.50 -10.40 -5.87
C TYR A 43 -10.35 -9.38 -5.94
N PHE A 44 -9.10 -9.84 -5.93
CA PHE A 44 -7.91 -8.98 -6.07
C PHE A 44 -7.31 -8.96 -7.49
N THR A 45 -7.53 -10.02 -8.28
CA THR A 45 -6.81 -10.23 -9.56
C THR A 45 -7.68 -10.12 -10.81
N SER A 46 -9.00 -9.96 -10.67
CA SER A 46 -9.92 -9.86 -11.81
C SER A 46 -9.81 -8.53 -12.57
N PRO A 47 -10.31 -8.44 -13.81
CA PRO A 47 -10.42 -7.18 -14.53
C PRO A 47 -11.22 -6.10 -13.79
N GLN A 48 -12.19 -6.50 -12.95
CA GLN A 48 -12.95 -5.56 -12.12
C GLN A 48 -12.02 -4.89 -11.11
N ALA A 49 -11.20 -5.66 -10.38
CA ALA A 49 -10.22 -5.10 -9.45
C ALA A 49 -9.24 -4.15 -10.14
N GLN A 50 -8.79 -4.50 -11.36
CA GLN A 50 -7.93 -3.63 -12.15
C GLN A 50 -8.62 -2.32 -12.60
N ALA A 51 -9.93 -2.38 -12.85
CA ALA A 51 -10.73 -1.21 -13.22
C ALA A 51 -10.95 -0.26 -12.03
N GLU A 52 -11.08 -0.81 -10.81
CA GLU A 52 -11.27 -0.05 -9.56
C GLU A 52 -10.02 0.72 -9.10
N ILE A 53 -8.85 0.43 -9.67
CA ILE A 53 -7.64 1.20 -9.40
C ILE A 53 -7.87 2.68 -9.76
N SER A 54 -7.57 3.57 -8.81
CA SER A 54 -7.77 5.00 -8.93
C SER A 54 -6.99 5.59 -10.13
N PRO A 55 -7.60 6.52 -10.90
CA PRO A 55 -6.87 7.29 -11.90
C PRO A 55 -5.65 8.03 -11.32
N LEU A 56 -5.75 8.49 -10.07
CA LEU A 56 -4.67 9.20 -9.40
C LEU A 56 -3.49 8.26 -9.08
N SER A 57 -3.75 7.02 -8.67
CA SER A 57 -2.69 6.00 -8.52
C SER A 57 -1.94 5.80 -9.84
N ARG A 58 -2.68 5.67 -10.96
CA ARG A 58 -2.07 5.50 -12.29
C ARG A 58 -1.16 6.68 -12.66
N GLN A 59 -1.62 7.89 -12.38
CA GLN A 59 -0.85 9.11 -12.65
C GLN A 59 0.44 9.16 -11.80
N ILE A 60 0.37 8.81 -10.52
CA ILE A 60 1.54 8.80 -9.63
C ILE A 60 2.59 7.81 -10.15
N ALA A 61 2.18 6.59 -10.49
CA ALA A 61 3.09 5.57 -11.04
C ALA A 61 3.72 6.01 -12.39
N GLN A 62 2.94 6.65 -13.26
CA GLN A 62 3.45 7.21 -14.53
C GLN A 62 4.47 8.34 -14.29
N ASN A 63 4.23 9.20 -13.30
CA ASN A 63 5.18 10.25 -12.94
C ASN A 63 6.50 9.66 -12.43
N ALA A 64 6.44 8.60 -11.60
CA ALA A 64 7.63 7.89 -11.13
C ALA A 64 8.45 7.30 -12.30
N LEU A 65 7.78 6.72 -13.30
CA LEU A 65 8.42 6.24 -14.53
C LEU A 65 9.09 7.37 -15.32
N ALA A 66 8.45 8.54 -15.43
CA ALA A 66 9.03 9.69 -16.12
C ALA A 66 10.25 10.25 -15.35
N MET A 67 10.19 10.29 -14.02
CA MET A 67 11.29 10.71 -13.14
C MET A 67 12.50 9.78 -13.26
N LEU A 68 12.28 8.46 -13.34
CA LEU A 68 13.33 7.48 -13.56
C LEU A 68 14.04 7.72 -14.92
N GLN A 69 13.27 7.97 -15.99
CA GLN A 69 13.83 8.27 -17.32
C GLN A 69 14.65 9.56 -17.34
N GLN A 70 14.35 10.52 -16.47
CA GLN A 70 15.12 11.76 -16.29
C GLN A 70 16.39 11.57 -15.43
N GLY A 71 16.70 10.34 -15.01
CA GLY A 71 17.91 10.03 -14.23
C GLY A 71 17.80 10.35 -12.75
N GLN A 72 16.59 10.54 -12.22
CA GLN A 72 16.40 10.76 -10.79
C GLN A 72 16.66 9.48 -9.99
N GLN A 73 17.57 9.55 -9.02
CA GLN A 73 18.12 8.35 -8.35
C GLN A 73 17.30 7.84 -7.15
N LYS A 74 16.10 8.36 -6.90
CA LYS A 74 15.28 8.02 -5.72
C LYS A 74 13.92 7.44 -6.09
N ILE A 75 13.85 6.64 -7.15
CA ILE A 75 12.66 5.90 -7.55
C ILE A 75 12.95 4.40 -7.38
N SER A 76 12.11 3.72 -6.62
CA SER A 76 12.16 2.27 -6.45
C SER A 76 11.25 1.56 -7.45
N GLN A 77 11.41 0.24 -7.58
CA GLN A 77 10.52 -0.58 -8.40
C GLN A 77 9.05 -0.51 -7.97
N TYR A 78 8.78 -0.20 -6.70
CA TYR A 78 7.42 -0.13 -6.15
C TYR A 78 6.72 1.19 -6.53
N ASP A 79 7.48 2.27 -6.71
CA ASP A 79 6.93 3.59 -7.09
C ASP A 79 6.37 3.59 -8.52
N MET A 80 6.84 2.65 -9.36
CA MET A 80 6.41 2.52 -10.76
C MET A 80 5.18 1.63 -10.93
N GLU A 81 4.81 0.90 -9.88
CA GLU A 81 3.74 -0.09 -9.94
C GLU A 81 2.46 0.47 -9.32
N VAL A 82 1.42 0.54 -10.13
CA VAL A 82 0.16 1.16 -9.70
C VAL A 82 -0.50 0.42 -8.54
N THR A 83 -0.33 -0.91 -8.47
CA THR A 83 -0.89 -1.76 -7.42
C THR A 83 -0.22 -1.57 -6.07
N PHE A 84 0.93 -0.89 -6.03
CA PHE A 84 1.65 -0.54 -4.80
C PHE A 84 1.46 0.94 -4.42
N THR A 85 0.61 1.67 -5.16
CA THR A 85 0.41 3.11 -4.98
C THR A 85 -0.97 3.41 -4.43
N VAL A 86 -1.02 4.06 -3.27
CA VAL A 86 -2.25 4.61 -2.69
C VAL A 86 -2.15 6.14 -2.65
N PRO A 87 -3.11 6.88 -3.24
CA PRO A 87 -3.05 8.32 -3.22
C PRO A 87 -3.28 8.88 -1.82
N THR A 88 -2.52 9.91 -1.48
CA THR A 88 -2.64 10.72 -0.26
C THR A 88 -4.08 11.02 0.14
N GLN A 89 -4.86 11.55 -0.82
CA GLN A 89 -6.23 11.98 -0.57
C GLN A 89 -7.13 10.81 -0.13
N GLU A 90 -6.89 9.62 -0.69
CA GLU A 90 -7.65 8.41 -0.37
C GLU A 90 -7.24 7.86 0.99
N ILE A 91 -5.94 7.72 1.26
CA ILE A 91 -5.47 7.16 2.53
C ILE A 91 -5.79 8.06 3.73
N MET A 92 -5.79 9.40 3.55
CA MET A 92 -6.18 10.34 4.60
C MET A 92 -7.65 10.22 5.03
N THR A 93 -8.53 9.60 4.24
CA THR A 93 -9.91 9.34 4.69
C THR A 93 -9.98 8.32 5.83
N PHE A 94 -8.93 7.50 5.98
CA PHE A 94 -8.84 6.44 6.98
C PHE A 94 -7.81 6.76 8.08
N LEU A 95 -6.88 7.66 7.83
CA LEU A 95 -5.83 8.05 8.77
C LEU A 95 -6.19 9.33 9.53
N ASN A 96 -5.89 9.37 10.82
CA ASN A 96 -6.01 10.58 11.64
C ASN A 96 -4.76 11.48 11.56
N MET A 97 -4.01 11.39 10.46
CA MET A 97 -2.78 12.13 10.20
C MET A 97 -2.56 12.32 8.70
N ASN A 98 -1.77 13.34 8.34
CA ASN A 98 -1.33 13.57 6.97
C ASN A 98 0.06 12.90 6.77
N PRO A 99 0.14 11.79 5.99
CA PRO A 99 1.36 11.02 5.86
C PRO A 99 2.50 11.79 5.17
N GLU A 100 2.19 12.72 4.26
CA GLU A 100 3.18 13.53 3.55
C GLU A 100 3.80 14.56 4.48
N ALA A 101 3.00 15.17 5.36
CA ALA A 101 3.47 16.09 6.37
C ALA A 101 4.35 15.36 7.41
N GLU A 102 3.99 14.13 7.78
CA GLU A 102 4.83 13.29 8.64
C GLU A 102 6.15 12.92 7.95
N GLN A 103 6.10 12.51 6.68
CA GLN A 103 7.29 12.22 5.88
C GLN A 103 8.24 13.44 5.84
N GLN A 104 7.71 14.64 5.58
CA GLN A 104 8.51 15.87 5.57
C GLN A 104 9.17 16.16 6.93
N LYS A 105 8.47 15.90 8.04
CA LYS A 105 9.05 16.00 9.38
C LYS A 105 10.19 15.00 9.57
N ILE A 106 9.99 13.73 9.19
CA ILE A 106 11.03 12.70 9.29
C ILE A 106 12.26 13.08 8.46
N LEU A 107 12.07 13.57 7.24
CA LEU A 107 13.16 13.97 6.35
C LEU A 107 13.94 15.18 6.91
N SER A 108 13.24 16.19 7.43
CA SER A 108 13.88 17.35 8.03
C SER A 108 14.61 17.00 9.33
N THR A 109 14.04 16.14 10.18
CA THR A 109 14.74 15.60 11.37
C THR A 109 16.00 14.83 10.98
N ARG A 110 15.94 13.96 9.96
CA ARG A 110 17.12 13.22 9.49
C ARG A 110 18.22 14.13 8.96
N GLN A 111 17.87 15.18 8.20
CA GLN A 111 18.83 16.17 7.76
C GLN A 111 19.49 16.88 8.94
N ASN A 112 18.71 17.35 9.92
CA ASN A 112 19.23 18.00 11.12
C ASN A 112 20.17 17.09 11.93
N GLN A 113 19.86 15.79 12.06
CA GLN A 113 20.72 14.82 12.72
C GLN A 113 22.03 14.54 11.97
N GLN A 114 22.04 14.63 10.63
CA GLN A 114 23.29 14.56 9.85
C GLN A 114 24.18 15.79 10.08
N TYR A 115 23.60 16.99 10.19
CA TYR A 115 24.37 18.21 10.51
C TYR A 115 24.98 18.18 11.92
N GLN A 116 24.31 17.56 12.90
CA GLN A 116 24.81 17.46 14.28
C GLN A 116 25.94 16.41 14.48
N GLN A 117 26.14 15.51 13.51
CA GLN A 117 27.15 14.44 13.58
C GLN A 117 28.44 14.74 12.79
N ILE A 118 28.56 15.90 12.13
CA ILE A 118 29.83 16.32 11.53
C ILE A 118 30.78 16.68 12.69
N PRO A 119 31.89 15.95 12.94
CA PRO A 119 32.84 16.35 13.95
C PRO A 119 33.46 17.69 13.53
N ILE A 120 33.34 18.69 14.39
CA ILE A 120 34.18 19.89 14.38
C ILE A 120 35.62 19.49 14.74
N THR A 121 36.33 18.81 13.83
CA THR A 121 37.79 18.74 13.87
C THR A 121 38.35 19.82 12.97
N GLN A 122 38.36 21.05 13.48
CA GLN A 122 39.39 22.02 13.11
C GLN A 122 40.14 22.38 14.40
N GLN A 123 41.18 21.62 14.70
CA GLN A 123 42.25 22.10 15.58
C GLN A 123 43.06 23.13 14.79
N PRO A 124 43.34 24.33 15.33
CA PRO A 124 44.31 25.22 14.72
C PRO A 124 45.72 24.61 14.84
N LEU A 125 46.46 24.56 13.73
CA LEU A 125 47.89 24.24 13.74
C LEU A 125 48.66 25.40 14.44
N PRO A 126 49.70 25.09 15.23
CA PRO A 126 50.49 26.08 15.98
C PRO A 126 51.31 27.02 15.09
#